data_AF-A0A353RKH3-F1
#
_entry.id   AF-A0A353RKH3-F1
#
_cell.length_a   1.000
_cell.length_b   1.000
_cell.length_c   1.000
_cell.angle_alpha   90.00
_cell.angle_beta   90.00
_cell.angle_gamma   90.00
#
_symmetry.space_group_name_H-M   'P 1'
#
loop_
_entity.id
_entity.type
_entity.pdbx_description
1 polymer ?
#
loop_
_entity_poly.entity_id
_entity_poly.type
_entity_poly.pdbx_seq_one_letter_code
_entity_poly.pdbx_strand_id
1 'polypeptide(L)' 'MKVCFMGLGYIGLPTAIVAADNGIDVTGVDINPHV' A
#
# COMPACT_ATOMS: atom_id res chain seq x y z
N MET A 1 12.00 1.80 -8.15
CA MET A 1 11.97 2.01 -6.68
C MET A 1 10.97 1.03 -6.09
N LYS A 2 11.24 0.44 -4.93
CA LYS A 2 10.30 -0.45 -4.23
C LYS A 2 9.86 0.19 -2.93
N VAL A 3 8.56 0.15 -2.62
CA VAL A 3 7.99 0.75 -1.41
C VAL A 3 7.11 -0.26 -0.68
N CYS A 4 7.27 -0.32 0.64
CA CYS A 4 6.44 -1.13 1.52
C CYS A 4 5.52 -0.21 2.33
N PHE A 5 4.20 -0.41 2.22
CA PHE A 5 3.20 0.28 3.01
C PHE A 5 2.76 -0.61 4.17
N MET A 6 3.04 -0.19 5.40
CA MET A 6 2.58 -0.85 6.62
C MET A 6 1.32 -0.16 7.14
N GLY A 7 0.21 -0.91 7.16
CA GLY A 7 -1.13 -0.42 7.47
C GLY A 7 -1.86 0.04 6.20
N LEU A 8 -2.94 -0.63 5.85
CA LEU A 8 -3.80 -0.40 4.68
C LEU A 8 -5.18 0.14 5.11
N GLY A 9 -5.21 0.96 6.16
CA GLY A 9 -6.38 1.73 6.54
C GLY A 9 -6.70 2.85 5.54
N TYR A 10 -7.64 3.72 5.91
CA TYR A 10 -8.14 4.81 5.06
C TYR A 10 -7.06 5.74 4.46
N ILE A 11 -5.89 5.85 5.09
CA ILE A 11 -4.77 6.63 4.54
C ILE A 11 -3.80 5.74 3.75
N GLY A 12 -3.41 4.61 4.33
CA GLY A 12 -2.36 3.76 3.76
C GLY A 12 -2.77 3.11 2.44
N LEU A 13 -4.01 2.60 2.35
CA LEU A 13 -4.51 1.94 1.14
C LEU A 13 -4.60 2.89 -0.06
N PRO A 14 -5.29 4.05 -0.01
CA PRO A 14 -5.34 4.95 -1.17
C PRO A 14 -3.96 5.51 -1.53
N THR A 15 -3.07 5.73 -0.55
CA THR A 15 -1.70 6.17 -0.84
C THR A 15 -0.89 5.09 -1.57
N ALA A 16 -1.00 3.83 -1.14
CA ALA A 16 -0.37 2.68 -1.79
C ALA A 16 -0.87 2.51 -3.22
N ILE A 17 -2.18 2.69 -3.45
CA ILE A 17 -2.80 2.64 -4.79
C ILE A 17 -2.22 3.73 -5.69
N VAL A 18 -2.18 4.99 -5.24
CA VAL A 18 -1.64 6.09 -6.05
C VAL A 18 -0.16 5.86 -6.36
N ALA A 19 0.64 5.35 -5.40
CA ALA A 19 2.04 5.03 -5.65
C ALA A 19 2.20 3.93 -6.72
N ALA A 20 1.40 2.87 -6.63
CA ALA A 20 1.42 1.77 -7.60
C ALA A 20 1.00 2.24 -9.01
N ASP A 21 -0.05 3.08 -9.09
CA ASP A 21 -0.55 3.65 -10.35
C ASP A 21 0.51 4.55 -11.05
N ASN A 22 1.39 5.17 -10.27
CA ASN A 22 2.54 5.93 -10.78
C ASN A 22 3.75 5.04 -11.13
N GLY A 23 3.58 3.72 -11.23
CA GLY A 23 4.61 2.78 -11.66
C GLY A 23 5.64 2.41 -10.59
N ILE A 24 5.34 2.67 -9.31
CA ILE A 24 6.18 2.22 -8.19
C ILE A 24 5.81 0.77 -7.86
N ASP A 25 6.83 -0.07 -7.64
CA ASP A 25 6.63 -1.44 -7.16
C ASP A 25 6.26 -1.40 -5.67
N VAL A 26 5.00 -1.72 -5.36
CA VAL A 26 4.40 -1.56 -4.03
C VAL A 26 4.10 -2.91 -3.40
N THR A 27 4.49 -3.08 -2.14
CA THR A 27 4.04 -4.16 -1.27
C THR A 27 3.22 -3.57 -0.13
N GLY A 28 1.97 -4.01 0.03
CA GLY A 28 1.12 -3.66 1.16
C GLY A 28 1.18 -4.72 2.27
N VAL A 29 1.20 -4.29 3.52
CA VAL A 29 1.18 -5.17 4.70
C VAL A 29 0.16 -4.63 5.70
N ASP A 30 -0.80 -5.46 6.10
CA ASP A 30 -1.75 -5.15 7.17
C ASP A 30 -1.81 -6.29 8.19
N ILE A 31 -2.22 -5.99 9.42
CA ILE A 31 -2.45 -6.99 10.46
C ILE A 31 -3.80 -7.69 10.28
N ASN A 32 -4.76 -7.03 9.64
CA ASN A 32 -6.07 -7.58 9.35
C ASN A 32 -5.96 -8.48 8.12
N PRO A 33 -6.12 -9.80 8.25
CA PRO A 33 -5.98 -10.74 7.13
C PRO A 33 -7.12 -10.65 6.11
N HIS A 34 -8.14 -9.83 6.38
CA HIS A 34 -9.28 -9.61 5.48
C HIS A 34 -9.12 -8.38 4.58
N VAL A 35 -8.00 -7.66 4.69
CA VAL A 35 -7.63 -6.52 3.83
C VAL A 35 -6.62 -6.98 2.79
#